data_AF-A0A7X6WVP3-F1
#
_entry.id   AF-A0A7X6WVP3-F1
#
_cell.length_a   1.000
_cell.length_b   1.000
_cell.length_c   1.000
_cell.angle_alpha   90.00
_cell.angle_beta   90.00
_cell.angle_gamma   90.00
#
_symmetry.space_group_name_H-M   'P 1'
#
loop_
_entity.id
_entity.type
_entity.pdbx_description
1 polymer ?
#
loop_
_entity_poly.entity_id
_entity_poly.type
_entity_poly.pdbx_seq_one_letter_code
_entity_poly.pdbx_strand_id
1 'polypeptide(L)' 'MNRTHHNNELNLSHVNQEISLVGWVSKKRNFGSIIFIDLRDRYGLTQLVFNEEKLPEAANL' A
#
# COMPACT_ATOMS: atom_id res chain seq x y z
N MET A 1 10.27 12.79 -9.61
CA MET A 1 10.40 12.34 -8.20
C MET A 1 9.32 11.29 -8.00
N ASN A 2 9.66 10.00 -7.83
CA ASN A 2 8.67 8.92 -7.98
C ASN A 2 7.93 8.56 -6.66
N ARG A 3 8.13 9.30 -5.57
CA ARG A 3 7.43 9.11 -4.29
C ARG A 3 7.21 10.44 -3.57
N THR A 4 6.19 10.52 -2.72
CA THR A 4 5.90 11.67 -1.84
C THR A 4 6.34 11.41 -0.38
N HIS A 5 6.32 10.15 0.07
CA HIS A 5 6.67 9.74 1.43
C HIS A 5 7.52 8.46 1.43
N HIS A 6 8.20 8.20 2.55
CA HIS A 6 8.83 6.92 2.84
C HIS A 6 7.84 5.92 3.44
N ASN A 7 8.12 4.63 3.28
CA ASN A 7 7.32 3.63 3.99
C ASN A 7 7.64 3.75 5.49
N ASN A 8 6.61 3.59 6.33
CA ASN A 8 6.63 3.80 7.78
C ASN A 8 6.66 5.29 8.23
N GLU A 9 6.43 6.23 7.32
CA GLU A 9 6.32 7.67 7.63
C GLU A 9 4.86 8.14 7.85
N LEU A 10 3.90 7.45 7.22
CA LEU A 10 2.49 7.84 7.27
C LEU A 10 1.93 7.82 8.69
N ASN A 11 1.11 8.83 8.99
CA ASN A 11 0.44 9.00 10.27
C ASN A 11 -0.90 9.74 10.07
N LEU A 12 -1.65 9.99 11.15
CA LEU A 12 -3.00 10.57 11.10
C LEU A 12 -3.08 11.95 10.43
N SER A 13 -2.00 12.74 10.38
CA SER A 13 -2.00 14.02 9.67
C SER A 13 -2.12 13.87 8.15
N HIS A 14 -1.90 12.68 7.61
CA HIS A 14 -1.91 12.39 6.17
C HIS A 14 -3.26 11.86 5.66
N VAL A 15 -4.26 11.75 6.54
CA VAL A 15 -5.60 11.29 6.14
C VAL A 15 -6.17 12.21 5.06
N ASN A 16 -6.82 11.60 4.06
CA ASN A 16 -7.40 12.26 2.87
C ASN A 16 -6.40 12.94 1.91
N GLN A 17 -5.09 12.75 2.09
CA GLN A 17 -4.10 13.26 1.15
C GLN A 17 -3.81 12.23 0.04
N GLU A 18 -3.59 12.72 -1.18
CA GLU A 18 -3.03 11.90 -2.26
C GLU A 18 -1.53 11.73 -2.05
N ILE A 19 -1.06 10.49 -1.96
CA ILE A 19 0.33 10.15 -1.67
C ILE A 19 0.83 9.09 -2.64
N SER A 20 2.14 9.08 -2.90
CA SER A 20 2.79 8.07 -3.72
C SER A 20 3.91 7.39 -2.93
N LEU A 21 3.87 6.07 -2.86
CA LEU A 21 4.89 5.24 -2.21
C LEU A 21 5.61 4.37 -3.25
N VAL A 22 6.89 4.07 -2.98
CA VAL A 22 7.71 3.19 -3.81
C VAL A 22 8.49 2.25 -2.92
N GLY A 23 8.42 0.96 -3.23
CA GLY A 23 9.14 -0.08 -2.49
C GLY A 23 8.98 -1.44 -3.15
N TRP A 24 9.37 -2.48 -2.40
CA TRP A 24 9.27 -3.88 -2.80
C TRP A 24 8.16 -4.57 -2.02
N VAL A 25 7.45 -5.49 -2.66
CA VAL A 25 6.45 -6.33 -1.98
C VAL A 25 7.18 -7.27 -1.03
N SER A 26 7.00 -7.06 0.28
CA SER A 26 7.58 -7.93 1.32
C SER A 26 6.67 -9.11 1.62
N LYS A 27 5.35 -8.91 1.56
CA LYS A 27 4.33 -9.93 1.78
C LYS A 27 3.05 -9.58 1.06
N LYS A 28 2.39 -10.59 0.51
CA LYS A 28 1.04 -10.52 -0.05
C LYS A 28 0.13 -11.43 0.77
N ARG A 29 -1.03 -10.92 1.18
CA ARG A 29 -2.06 -11.68 1.91
C ARG A 29 -3.39 -11.52 1.19
N ASN A 30 -3.92 -12.61 0.67
CA ASN A 30 -5.18 -12.62 -0.09
C ASN A 30 -6.27 -13.30 0.77
N PHE A 31 -7.38 -12.60 0.97
CA PHE A 31 -8.56 -13.09 1.70
C PHE A 31 -9.83 -13.10 0.81
N GLY A 32 -9.65 -13.30 -0.50
CA GLY A 32 -10.73 -13.22 -1.49
C GLY A 32 -10.94 -11.78 -1.94
N SER A 33 -11.96 -11.12 -1.41
CA SER A 33 -12.37 -9.76 -1.82
C SER A 33 -11.45 -8.63 -1.33
N ILE A 34 -10.49 -8.95 -0.46
CA ILE A 34 -9.52 -8.01 0.09
C ILE A 34 -8.10 -8.59 0.02
N ILE A 35 -7.18 -7.77 -0.45
CA ILE A 35 -5.76 -8.10 -0.56
C ILE A 35 -4.96 -7.06 0.23
N PHE A 36 -4.06 -7.56 1.07
CA PHE A 36 -3.09 -6.74 1.78
C PHE A 36 -1.71 -6.94 1.16
N ILE A 37 -1.02 -5.84 0.91
CA ILE A 37 0.38 -5.85 0.50
C ILE A 37 1.19 -5.10 1.54
N ASP A 38 2.18 -5.76 2.12
CA ASP A 38 3.17 -5.11 2.98
C ASP A 38 4.28 -4.58 2.06
N LEU A 39 4.26 -3.27 1.80
CA LEU A 39 5.25 -2.59 0.96
C LEU A 39 6.46 -2.20 1.80
N ARG A 40 7.66 -2.64 1.41
CA ARG A 40 8.92 -2.37 2.11
C ARG A 40 9.80 -1.38 1.37
N ASP A 41 10.37 -0.44 2.09
CA ASP A 41 11.56 0.30 1.66
C ASP A 41 12.62 0.28 2.77
N ARG A 42 13.66 1.12 2.66
CA ARG A 42 14.75 1.18 3.66
C ARG A 42 14.31 1.69 5.04
N TYR A 43 13.15 2.33 5.14
CA TYR A 43 12.66 3.00 6.35
C TYR A 43 11.57 2.20 7.07
N GLY A 44 10.99 1.20 6.39
CA GLY A 44 10.13 0.22 7.05
C GLY A 44 9.07 -0.35 6.13
N LEU A 45 7.92 -0.66 6.74
CA LEU A 45 6.77 -1.26 6.08
C LEU A 45 5.60 -0.27 6.04
N THR A 46 4.80 -0.35 4.98
CA THR A 46 3.48 0.28 4.92
C THR A 46 2.49 -0.70 4.31
N GLN A 47 1.38 -0.91 4.99
CA GLN A 47 0.33 -1.80 4.53
C GLN A 47 -0.52 -1.09 3.49
N LEU A 48 -0.60 -1.66 2.30
CA LEU A 48 -1.56 -1.29 1.27
C LEU A 48 -2.75 -2.24 1.36
N VAL A 49 -3.94 -1.69 1.16
CA VAL A 49 -5.19 -2.45 1.15
C VAL A 49 -5.86 -2.25 -0.20
N PHE A 50 -6.12 -3.35 -0.89
CA PHE A 50 -6.85 -3.38 -2.15
C PHE A 50 -8.14 -4.15 -1.91
N ASN A 51 -9.27 -3.56 -2.31
CA ASN A 51 -10.57 -4.20 -2.24
C ASN A 51 -11.19 -4.24 -3.64
N GLU A 52 -11.81 -5.38 -3.97
CA GLU A 52 -12.37 -5.65 -5.29
C GLU A 52 -13.47 -4.63 -5.68
N GLU A 53 -14.20 -4.11 -4.70
CA GLU A 53 -15.24 -3.08 -4.92
C GLU A 53 -14.69 -1.75 -5.49
N LYS A 54 -13.47 -1.34 -5.10
CA LYS A 54 -12.89 -0.08 -5.58
C LYS A 54 -11.85 -0.27 -6.68
N LEU A 55 -11.27 -1.47 -6.75
CA LEU A 55 -10.24 -1.82 -7.72
C LEU A 55 -10.46 -3.27 -8.21
N PRO A 56 -11.39 -3.51 -9.15
CA PRO A 56 -11.70 -4.87 -9.62
C PRO A 56 -10.48 -5.61 -10.17
N GLU A 57 -9.55 -4.90 -10.81
CA GLU A 57 -8.29 -5.48 -11.30
C GLU A 57 -7.36 -5.96 -10.18
N ALA A 58 -7.58 -5.53 -8.93
CA ALA A 58 -6.82 -6.00 -7.78
C ALA A 58 -6.94 -7.51 -7.59
N ALA A 59 -8.04 -8.14 -8.03
CA ALA A 59 -8.22 -9.59 -7.95
C ALA A 59 -7.08 -10.39 -8.62
N ASN A 60 -6.37 -9.76 -9.56
CA ASN A 60 -5.25 -10.36 -10.29
C ASN A 60 -3.86 -10.01 -9.72
N LEU A 61 -3.76 -9.11 -8.73
CA LEU A 61 -2.52 -8.84 -8.00
C LEU A 61 -2.13 -10.05 -7.17
#